data_AF-A0A933DQ06-F1
#
_entry.id   AF-A0A933DQ06-F1
#
_cell.length_a   1.000
_cell.length_b   1.000
_cell.length_c   1.000
_cell.angle_alpha   90.00
_cell.angle_beta   90.00
_cell.angle_gamma   90.00
#
_symmetry.space_group_name_H-M   'P 1'
#
loop_
_entity.id
_entity.type
_entity.pdbx_description
1 polymer ?
#
loop_
_entity_poly.entity_id
_entity_poly.type
_entity_poly.pdbx_seq_one_letter_code
_entity_poly.pdbx_strand_id
1 'polypeptide(L)'
;MLPIDFSLIVVVGVAVTVMTIVSKVIGLPHQIKKNFDRKSTEGVSLVVYVLSFSTYALWTLYGFLRGDLVVFLAHGALGCLVTGIILYQFFLYRKKIQ
;
A
#
# COMPACT_ATOMS: atom_id res chain seq x y z
N MET A 1 7.06 -0.39 -32.72
CA MET A 1 7.01 -0.92 -31.35
C MET A 1 8.17 -1.88 -31.19
N LEU A 2 9.03 -1.69 -30.18
CA LEU A 2 10.06 -2.70 -29.87
C LEU A 2 9.35 -4.04 -29.61
N PRO A 3 9.84 -5.17 -30.11
CA PRO A 3 9.25 -6.47 -29.79
C PRO A 3 9.45 -6.69 -28.29
N ILE A 4 8.37 -6.54 -27.51
CA ILE A 4 8.40 -6.89 -26.09
C ILE A 4 8.50 -8.41 -26.05
N ASP A 5 9.66 -8.91 -25.63
CA ASP A 5 9.86 -10.33 -25.48
C ASP A 5 9.10 -10.87 -24.25
N PHE A 6 8.67 -12.12 -24.34
CA PHE A 6 7.90 -12.78 -23.28
C PHE A 6 8.70 -12.87 -21.96
N SER A 7 10.01 -13.04 -22.05
CA SER A 7 10.90 -13.15 -20.89
C SER A 7 10.94 -11.86 -20.07
N LEU A 8 10.95 -10.70 -20.73
CA LEU A 8 10.95 -9.38 -20.13
C LEU A 8 9.66 -9.14 -19.36
N ILE A 9 8.50 -9.52 -19.92
CA ILE A 9 7.21 -9.43 -19.23
C ILE A 9 7.24 -10.22 -17.93
N VAL A 10 7.78 -11.45 -17.97
CA VAL A 10 7.87 -12.32 -16.79
C VAL A 10 8.80 -11.69 -15.74
N VAL A 11 9.99 -11.23 -16.14
CA VAL A 11 10.97 -10.62 -15.22
C VAL A 11 10.39 -9.37 -14.56
N VAL A 12 9.78 -8.48 -15.34
CA VAL A 12 9.15 -7.26 -14.82
C VAL A 12 7.97 -7.61 -13.91
N GLY A 13 7.14 -8.57 -14.29
CA GLY A 13 5.99 -9.01 -13.47
C GLY A 13 6.41 -9.56 -12.11
N VAL A 14 7.46 -10.38 -12.07
CA VAL A 14 8.04 -10.89 -10.82
C VAL A 14 8.60 -9.73 -9.98
N ALA A 15 9.39 -8.84 -10.60
CA ALA A 15 9.98 -7.70 -9.90
C ALA A 15 8.90 -6.78 -9.29
N VAL A 16 7.84 -6.47 -10.04
CA VAL A 16 6.71 -5.66 -9.55
C VAL A 16 6.00 -6.35 -8.39
N THR A 17 5.75 -7.66 -8.49
CA THR A 17 5.09 -8.42 -7.43
C THR A 17 5.93 -8.43 -6.14
N VAL A 18 7.24 -8.67 -6.27
CA VAL A 18 8.18 -8.67 -5.14
C VAL A 18 8.22 -7.29 -4.48
N MET A 19 8.42 -6.22 -5.25
CA MET A 19 8.48 -4.85 -4.70
C MET A 19 7.15 -4.44 -4.06
N THR A 20 6.03 -4.86 -4.65
CA THR A 20 4.69 -4.64 -4.11
C THR A 20 4.53 -5.29 -2.74
N ILE A 21 4.96 -6.53 -2.57
CA ILE A 21 4.90 -7.23 -1.29
C ILE A 21 5.84 -6.57 -0.29
N VAL A 22 7.10 -6.32 -0.66
CA VAL A 22 8.13 -5.71 0.20
C VAL A 22 7.68 -4.35 0.75
N SER A 23 7.13 -3.48 -0.10
CA SER A 23 6.63 -2.17 0.35
C SER A 23 5.53 -2.29 1.42
N LYS A 24 4.68 -3.32 1.35
CA LYS A 24 3.56 -3.56 2.27
C LYS A 24 3.94 -4.34 3.52
N VAL A 25 4.98 -5.17 3.47
CA VAL A 25 5.43 -5.97 4.63
C VAL A 25 6.57 -5.32 5.42
N ILE A 26 7.34 -4.41 4.80
CA ILE A 26 8.49 -3.76 5.43
C ILE A 26 8.28 -2.25 5.49
N GLY A 27 8.07 -1.59 4.33
CA GLY A 27 8.02 -0.13 4.25
C GLY A 27 6.90 0.49 5.08
N LEU A 28 5.65 0.09 4.81
CA LEU A 28 4.47 0.63 5.49
C LEU A 28 4.41 0.22 6.98
N PRO A 29 4.72 -1.04 7.36
CA PRO A 29 4.84 -1.42 8.76
C PRO A 29 5.92 -0.66 9.54
N HIS A 30 7.04 -0.31 8.90
CA HIS A 30 8.04 0.57 9.51
C HIS A 30 7.46 1.94 9.86
N GLN A 31 6.68 2.55 8.94
CA GLN A 31 6.00 3.82 9.23
C GLN A 31 4.94 3.68 10.33
N ILE A 32 4.15 2.60 10.31
CA ILE A 32 3.16 2.30 11.36
C ILE A 32 3.85 2.25 12.72
N LYS A 33 4.97 1.51 12.83
CA LYS A 33 5.74 1.41 14.06
C LYS A 33 6.27 2.77 14.50
N LYS A 34 6.87 3.54 13.58
CA LYS A 34 7.40 4.89 13.88
C LYS A 34 6.33 5.83 14.44
N ASN A 35 5.14 5.82 13.84
CA ASN A 35 4.00 6.61 14.33
C ASN A 35 3.54 6.15 15.72
N PHE A 36 3.51 4.84 15.95
CA PHE A 36 3.12 4.27 17.24
C PHE A 36 4.12 4.58 18.35
N ASP A 37 5.42 4.50 18.06
CA ASP A 37 6.49 4.77 19.02
C ASP A 37 6.52 6.26 19.39
N ARG A 38 6.37 7.15 18.40
CA ARG A 38 6.32 8.61 18.62
C ARG A 38 4.97 9.12 19.13
N LYS A 39 3.92 8.29 19.07
CA LYS A 39 2.52 8.69 19.29
C LYS A 39 2.13 9.95 18.50
N SER A 40 2.67 10.10 17.30
CA SER A 40 2.55 11.29 16.46
C SER A 40 2.61 10.91 14.98
N THR A 41 1.85 11.61 14.15
CA THR A 41 1.91 11.54 12.68
C THR A 41 2.59 12.78 12.08
N GLU A 42 3.36 13.52 12.87
CA GLU A 42 4.12 14.67 12.39
C GLU A 42 5.18 14.26 11.35
N GLY A 43 5.23 15.01 10.25
CA GLY A 43 6.07 14.72 9.08
C GLY A 43 5.47 13.68 8.13
N VAL A 44 4.25 13.19 8.40
CA VAL A 44 3.54 12.23 7.54
C VAL A 44 2.44 12.96 6.76
N SER A 45 2.41 12.81 5.44
CA SER A 45 1.38 13.45 4.60
C SER A 45 0.07 12.67 4.61
N LEU A 46 -0.97 13.24 5.22
CA LEU A 46 -2.31 12.64 5.23
C LEU A 46 -2.85 12.42 3.80
N VAL A 47 -2.66 13.41 2.92
CA VAL A 47 -3.17 13.37 1.54
C VAL A 47 -2.60 12.17 0.79
N VAL A 48 -1.30 11.90 0.93
CA VAL A 48 -0.64 10.76 0.29
C VAL A 48 -1.31 9.45 0.75
N TYR A 49 -1.53 9.27 2.05
CA TYR A 49 -2.14 8.04 2.56
C TYR A 49 -3.61 7.88 2.21
N VAL A 50 -4.38 8.97 2.08
CA VAL A 50 -5.77 8.92 1.58
C VAL A 50 -5.80 8.47 0.11
N LEU A 51 -4.92 9.03 -0.73
CA LEU A 51 -4.81 8.65 -2.13
C LEU A 51 -4.31 7.20 -2.29
N SER A 52 -3.33 6.78 -1.48
CA SER A 52 -2.85 5.39 -1.47
C SER A 52 -3.94 4.42 -1.06
N PHE A 53 -4.68 4.70 0.02
CA PHE A 53 -5.79 3.85 0.45
C PHE A 53 -6.86 3.74 -0.63
N SER A 54 -7.24 4.86 -1.26
CA SER A 54 -8.22 4.89 -2.34
C SER A 54 -7.74 4.07 -3.55
N THR A 55 -6.47 4.22 -3.93
CA THR A 55 -5.85 3.43 -5.00
C THR A 55 -5.91 1.93 -4.70
N TYR A 56 -5.55 1.53 -3.48
CA TYR A 56 -5.60 0.11 -3.10
C TYR A 56 -7.03 -0.43 -3.01
N ALA A 57 -8.01 0.39 -2.61
CA ALA A 57 -9.41 -0.01 -2.57
C ALA A 57 -9.91 -0.29 -3.99
N LEU A 58 -9.55 0.56 -4.96
CA LEU A 58 -9.85 0.34 -6.37
C LEU A 58 -9.18 -0.92 -6.92
N TRP A 59 -7.91 -1.16 -6.59
CA TRP A 59 -7.22 -2.40 -6.99
C TRP A 59 -7.83 -3.65 -6.37
N THR A 60 -8.29 -3.56 -5.12
CA THR A 60 -9.00 -4.65 -4.43
C THR A 60 -10.29 -4.96 -5.17
N LEU A 61 -11.11 -3.94 -5.45
CA LEU A 61 -12.35 -4.11 -6.20
C LEU A 61 -12.10 -4.67 -7.59
N TYR A 62 -11.10 -4.14 -8.30
CA TYR A 62 -10.74 -4.60 -9.64
C TYR A 62 -10.29 -6.06 -9.64
N GLY A 63 -9.38 -6.47 -8.74
CA GLY A 63 -8.93 -7.85 -8.63
C GLY A 63 -10.07 -8.81 -8.31
N PHE A 64 -10.97 -8.41 -7.40
CA PHE A 64 -12.17 -9.18 -7.08
C PHE A 64 -13.08 -9.37 -8.31
N LEU A 65 -13.40 -8.29 -9.03
CA LEU A 65 -14.25 -8.34 -10.23
C LEU A 65 -13.63 -9.15 -11.37
N ARG A 66 -12.29 -9.21 -11.43
CA ARG A 66 -11.55 -10.01 -12.43
C ARG A 66 -11.35 -11.47 -12.03
N GLY A 67 -11.68 -11.85 -10.79
CA GLY A 67 -11.35 -13.17 -10.26
C GLY A 67 -9.84 -13.42 -10.14
N ASP A 68 -9.02 -12.37 -10.07
CA ASP A 68 -7.56 -12.46 -9.97
C ASP A 68 -7.12 -12.29 -8.52
N LEU A 69 -6.74 -13.40 -7.89
CA LEU A 69 -6.32 -13.43 -6.48
C LEU A 69 -5.01 -12.67 -6.23
N VAL A 70 -4.08 -12.63 -7.19
CA VAL A 70 -2.79 -11.94 -7.02
C VAL A 70 -3.01 -10.43 -7.04
N VAL A 71 -3.84 -9.94 -7.96
CA VAL A 71 -4.22 -8.52 -8.00
C VAL A 71 -5.04 -8.16 -6.77
N PHE A 72 -6.03 -8.98 -6.41
CA PHE A 72 -6.87 -8.76 -5.23
C PHE A 72 -6.05 -8.68 -3.94
N LEU A 73 -5.23 -9.69 -3.64
CA LEU A 73 -4.49 -9.77 -2.38
C LEU A 73 -3.24 -8.89 -2.38
N ALA A 74 -2.31 -9.16 -3.30
CA ALA A 74 -0.99 -8.58 -3.27
C ALA A 74 -1.01 -7.10 -3.67
N HIS A 75 -1.81 -6.73 -4.68
CA HIS A 75 -1.85 -5.35 -5.16
C HIS A 75 -2.88 -4.50 -4.41
N GLY A 76 -4.05 -5.05 -4.06
CA GLY A 76 -5.14 -4.34 -3.40
C GLY A 76 -5.19 -4.50 -1.87
N ALA A 77 -5.81 -5.60 -1.41
CA ALA A 77 -6.35 -5.73 -0.05
C ALA A 77 -5.30 -5.53 1.05
N LEU A 78 -4.09 -6.08 0.85
CA LEU A 78 -3.00 -5.87 1.80
C LEU A 78 -2.60 -4.39 1.90
N GLY A 79 -2.61 -3.67 0.78
CA GLY A 79 -2.36 -2.23 0.73
C GLY A 79 -3.43 -1.43 1.48
N CYS A 80 -4.70 -1.77 1.32
CA CYS A 80 -5.80 -1.18 2.09
C CYS A 80 -5.59 -1.36 3.59
N LEU A 81 -5.24 -2.56 4.04
CA LEU A 81 -5.02 -2.85 5.45
C LEU A 81 -3.95 -1.94 6.04
N VAL A 82 -2.74 -1.93 5.46
CA VAL A 82 -1.60 -1.20 6.03
C VAL A 82 -1.75 0.31 5.92
N THR A 83 -2.31 0.83 4.82
CA THR A 83 -2.58 2.28 4.70
C THR A 83 -3.76 2.70 5.58
N GLY A 84 -4.76 1.84 5.76
CA GLY A 84 -5.87 2.04 6.69
C GLY A 84 -5.41 2.15 8.14
N ILE A 85 -4.43 1.34 8.56
CA ILE A 85 -3.82 1.47 9.90
C ILE A 85 -3.14 2.83 10.07
N ILE A 86 -2.42 3.33 9.05
CA ILE A 86 -1.79 4.65 9.10
C ILE A 86 -2.84 5.76 9.16
N LEU A 87 -3.90 5.67 8.37
CA LEU A 87 -5.04 6.61 8.44
C LEU A 87 -5.71 6.57 9.82
N TYR A 88 -5.87 5.39 10.41
CA TYR A 88 -6.35 5.24 11.78
C TYR A 88 -5.43 5.93 12.79
N GLN A 89 -4.10 5.82 12.64
CA GLN A 89 -3.14 6.55 13.47
C GLN A 89 -3.25 8.07 13.32
N PHE A 90 -3.60 8.60 12.14
CA PHE A 90 -3.91 10.03 12.00
C PHE A 90 -5.11 10.43 12.85
N PHE A 91 -6.18 9.64 12.89
CA PHE A 91 -7.33 9.93 13.76
C PHE A 91 -6.96 9.88 15.25
N LEU A 92 -6.08 8.96 15.65
CA LEU A 92 -5.64 8.81 17.04
C LEU A 92 -4.67 9.91 17.51
N TYR A 93 -3.68 10.26 16.70
CA TYR A 93 -2.56 11.10 17.16
C TYR A 93 -2.66 12.57 16.74
N ARG A 94 -3.46 12.92 15.71
CA ARG A 94 -3.56 14.30 15.23
C ARG A 94 -4.24 15.26 16.21
N LYS A 95 -5.06 14.75 17.14
CA LYS A 95 -5.74 15.56 18.17
C LYS A 95 -4.92 15.79 19.45
N LYS A 96 -3.73 15.21 19.58
CA LYS A 96 -2.90 15.33 20.79
C LYS A 96 -2.01 16.58 20.84
N ILE A 97 -2.17 17.51 19.90
CA ILE A 97 -1.58 18.84 19.98
C ILE A 97 -2.68 19.78 20.48
N GLN A 98 -2.84 19.82 21.80
CA GLN A 98 -3.39 20.96 22.53
C GLN A 98 -2.23 21.60 23.30
#